data_AF-A0A422QX32-F1
#
_entry.id   AF-A0A422QX32-F1
#
_cell.length_a   1.000
_cell.length_b   1.000
_cell.length_c   1.000
_cell.angle_alpha   90.00
_cell.angle_beta   90.00
_cell.angle_gamma   90.00
#
_symmetry.space_group_name_H-M   'P 1'
#
loop_
_entity.id
_entity.type
_entity.pdbx_description
1 polymer ?
#
loop_
_entity_poly.entity_id
_entity_poly.type
_entity_poly.pdbx_seq_one_letter_code
_entity_poly.pdbx_strand_id
1 'polypeptide(L)'
;MSTKLKPLTNGEWPETAAELREGFAGRLNVYRVMVHHPDLLAAWAPLRDHVVRKRAMSDQQSEVVILRTGHNLDAPYEWAHHVSRGRAVGMDDLRIATLAGPLENMSDADRVLARAVDELMTDARLLPDTREELIEEIGAKGMLDLMATVGFYSVLGFLVNSLDVPVDEEVAAEMAANPIR
;
A
#
# COMPACT_ATOMS: atom_id res chain seq x y z
N MET A 1 -11.04 19.55 6.64
CA MET A 1 -10.01 18.87 7.44
C MET A 1 -10.32 18.93 8.92
N SER A 2 -10.54 17.78 9.56
CA SER A 2 -10.60 17.69 11.02
C SER A 2 -9.20 17.96 11.58
N THR A 3 -9.04 19.03 12.34
CA THR A 3 -7.73 19.42 12.93
C THR A 3 -7.23 18.44 14.00
N LYS A 4 -8.07 17.48 14.43
CA LYS A 4 -7.78 16.60 15.56
C LYS A 4 -6.90 15.40 15.21
N LEU A 5 -6.87 14.95 13.96
CA LEU A 5 -6.13 13.74 13.53
C LEU A 5 -5.07 14.04 12.47
N LYS A 6 -4.39 15.18 12.61
CA LYS A 6 -3.23 15.52 11.78
C LYS A 6 -2.02 14.63 12.13
N PRO A 7 -1.04 14.46 11.23
CA PRO A 7 0.22 13.80 11.55
C PRO A 7 0.88 14.44 12.79
N LEU A 8 1.15 13.66 13.84
CA LEU A 8 1.88 14.13 15.02
C LEU A 8 3.36 14.37 14.69
N THR A 9 3.92 15.49 15.16
CA THR A 9 5.36 15.76 15.18
C THR A 9 6.07 14.90 16.23
N ASN A 10 7.40 14.74 16.15
CA ASN A 10 8.14 13.85 17.06
C ASN A 10 7.96 14.15 18.56
N GLY A 11 7.71 15.42 18.91
CA GLY A 11 7.49 15.86 20.29
C GLY A 11 6.07 15.64 20.81
N GLU A 12 5.12 15.30 19.93
CA GLU A 12 3.71 15.05 20.29
C GLU A 12 3.42 13.54 20.50
N TRP A 13 4.39 12.65 20.26
CA TRP A 13 4.18 11.22 20.37
C TRP A 13 4.01 10.76 21.83
N PRO A 14 3.08 9.85 22.11
CA PRO A 14 2.94 9.26 23.43
C PRO A 14 4.14 8.37 23.76
N GLU A 15 4.56 8.37 25.03
CA GLU A 15 5.70 7.56 25.50
C GLU A 15 5.51 6.06 25.22
N THR A 16 4.26 5.57 25.27
CA THR A 16 3.91 4.17 24.98
C THR A 16 4.19 3.74 23.54
N ALA A 17 4.39 4.68 22.61
CA ALA A 17 4.70 4.40 21.21
C ALA A 17 6.11 4.87 20.80
N ALA A 18 6.96 5.25 21.76
CA ALA A 18 8.29 5.82 21.48
C ALA A 18 9.19 4.88 20.66
N GLU A 19 9.13 3.56 20.92
CA GLU A 19 9.92 2.58 20.16
C GLU A 19 9.51 2.52 18.68
N LEU A 20 8.20 2.62 18.39
CA LEU A 20 7.69 2.59 17.03
C LEU A 20 8.04 3.88 16.27
N ARG A 21 8.19 5.01 16.98
CA ARG A 21 8.62 6.30 16.42
C ARG A 21 9.96 6.20 15.73
N GLU A 22 10.94 5.58 16.38
CA GLU A 22 12.31 5.45 15.86
C GLU A 22 12.38 4.50 14.64
N GLY A 23 11.33 3.72 14.40
CA GLY A 23 11.24 2.75 13.32
C GLY A 23 10.53 3.26 12.06
N PHE A 24 9.57 2.47 11.57
CA PHE A 24 8.82 2.81 10.36
C PHE A 24 7.78 3.91 10.63
N ALA A 25 7.25 4.00 11.85
CA ALA A 25 6.06 4.77 12.12
C ALA A 25 6.34 6.27 12.23
N GLY A 26 7.51 6.67 12.74
CA GLY A 26 7.91 8.08 12.75
C GLY A 26 8.34 8.63 11.37
N ARG A 27 8.51 7.76 10.37
CA ARG A 27 8.97 8.18 9.03
C ARG A 27 7.86 8.50 8.04
N LEU A 28 6.62 8.08 8.34
CA LEU A 28 5.50 8.21 7.40
C LEU A 28 4.31 8.89 8.06
N ASN A 29 3.74 9.87 7.39
CA ASN A 29 2.60 10.65 7.88
C ASN A 29 1.38 9.78 8.22
N VAL A 30 1.12 8.71 7.46
CA VAL A 30 0.00 7.78 7.73
C VAL A 30 0.08 7.17 9.14
N TYR A 31 1.29 6.84 9.62
CA TYR A 31 1.47 6.27 10.96
C TYR A 31 1.55 7.34 12.05
N ARG A 32 2.04 8.54 11.72
CA ARG A 32 1.91 9.73 12.58
C ARG A 32 0.45 10.13 12.83
N VAL A 33 -0.47 9.71 11.96
CA VAL A 33 -1.92 9.84 12.18
C VAL A 33 -2.47 8.64 12.96
N MET A 34 -2.07 7.41 12.61
CA MET A 34 -2.52 6.22 13.33
C MET A 34 -2.17 6.23 14.83
N VAL A 35 -1.03 6.84 15.21
CA VAL A 35 -0.57 6.91 16.61
C VAL A 35 -1.47 7.72 17.54
N HIS A 36 -2.45 8.48 17.01
CA HIS A 36 -3.54 9.01 17.84
C HIS A 36 -4.30 7.89 18.59
N HIS A 37 -4.18 6.65 18.13
CA HIS A 37 -4.54 5.44 18.85
C HIS A 37 -3.32 4.49 18.99
N PRO A 38 -2.51 4.63 20.06
CA PRO A 38 -1.26 3.86 20.22
C PRO A 38 -1.45 2.34 20.22
N ASP A 39 -2.50 1.83 20.86
CA ASP A 39 -2.78 0.39 20.89
C ASP A 39 -3.07 -0.17 19.49
N LEU A 40 -3.74 0.61 18.63
CA LEU A 40 -3.95 0.25 17.24
C LEU A 40 -2.62 0.18 16.49
N LEU A 41 -1.75 1.20 16.63
CA LEU A 41 -0.44 1.20 15.98
C LEU A 41 0.44 0.03 16.47
N ALA A 42 0.37 -0.30 17.75
CA ALA A 42 1.10 -1.44 18.33
C ALA A 42 0.61 -2.78 17.75
N ALA A 43 -0.70 -2.98 17.61
CA ALA A 43 -1.26 -4.16 16.95
C ALA A 43 -0.98 -4.20 15.44
N TRP A 44 -0.91 -3.03 14.80
CA TRP A 44 -0.61 -2.89 13.37
C TRP A 44 0.83 -3.26 13.03
N ALA A 45 1.79 -2.94 13.89
CA ALA A 45 3.22 -3.14 13.66
C ALA A 45 3.62 -4.57 13.24
N PRO A 46 3.21 -5.66 13.93
CA PRO A 46 3.55 -7.02 13.53
C PRO A 46 2.86 -7.46 12.23
N LEU A 47 1.61 -7.02 11.99
CA LEU A 47 0.92 -7.29 10.72
C LEU A 47 1.64 -6.60 9.56
N ARG A 48 2.00 -5.32 9.73
CA ARG A 48 2.82 -4.58 8.78
C ARG A 48 4.14 -5.28 8.51
N ASP A 49 4.82 -5.76 9.55
CA ASP A 49 6.09 -6.48 9.38
C ASP A 49 5.94 -7.69 8.44
N HIS A 50 4.86 -8.44 8.59
CA HIS A 50 4.53 -9.53 7.67
C HIS A 50 4.28 -9.02 6.24
N VAL A 51 3.28 -8.16 6.06
CA VAL A 51 2.85 -7.64 4.74
C VAL A 51 4.00 -6.93 4.01
N VAL A 52 4.84 -6.19 4.73
CA VAL A 52 5.91 -5.37 4.12
C VAL A 52 7.23 -6.13 3.96
N ARG A 53 7.54 -7.15 4.77
CA ARG A 53 8.87 -7.81 4.76
C ARG A 53 8.88 -9.33 4.72
N LYS A 54 7.88 -10.01 5.31
CA LYS A 54 7.89 -11.48 5.47
C LYS A 54 6.89 -12.22 4.56
N ARG A 55 6.24 -11.49 3.66
CA ARG A 55 5.39 -12.02 2.60
C ARG A 55 6.15 -13.00 1.69
N ALA A 56 5.40 -13.90 1.07
CA ALA A 56 5.85 -14.83 0.04
C ALA A 56 5.94 -14.19 -1.35
N MET A 57 5.13 -13.17 -1.63
CA MET A 57 5.22 -12.40 -2.89
C MET A 57 6.56 -11.65 -2.97
N SER A 58 7.11 -11.54 -4.18
CA SER A 58 8.29 -10.70 -4.44
C SER A 58 7.98 -9.22 -4.20
N ASP A 59 9.03 -8.40 -4.12
CA ASP A 59 8.86 -6.95 -3.94
C ASP A 59 8.05 -6.33 -5.07
N GLN A 60 8.35 -6.66 -6.33
CA GLN A 60 7.60 -6.12 -7.47
C GLN A 60 6.15 -6.64 -7.52
N GLN A 61 5.89 -7.91 -7.19
CA GLN A 61 4.53 -8.45 -7.12
C GLN A 61 3.71 -7.72 -6.04
N SER A 62 4.33 -7.42 -4.89
CA SER A 62 3.68 -6.63 -3.85
C SER A 62 3.35 -5.21 -4.33
N GLU A 63 4.28 -4.53 -5.01
CA GLU A 63 4.02 -3.18 -5.53
C GLU A 63 2.88 -3.17 -6.56
N VAL A 64 2.75 -4.18 -7.41
CA VAL A 64 1.60 -4.33 -8.33
C VAL A 64 0.27 -4.36 -7.58
N VAL A 65 0.18 -5.20 -6.54
CA VAL A 65 -1.03 -5.32 -5.71
C VAL A 65 -1.35 -4.00 -5.00
N ILE A 66 -0.33 -3.31 -4.49
CA ILE A 66 -0.50 -2.08 -3.71
C ILE A 66 -0.89 -0.91 -4.61
N LEU A 67 -0.18 -0.70 -5.71
CA LEU A 67 -0.48 0.35 -6.69
C LEU A 67 -1.89 0.19 -7.25
N ARG A 68 -2.30 -1.04 -7.58
CA ARG A 68 -3.67 -1.30 -8.04
C ARG A 68 -4.70 -1.02 -6.95
N THR A 69 -4.43 -1.41 -5.71
CA THR A 69 -5.30 -1.11 -4.56
C THR A 69 -5.42 0.41 -4.35
N GLY A 70 -4.30 1.14 -4.37
CA GLY A 70 -4.26 2.59 -4.21
C GLY A 70 -4.99 3.33 -5.35
N HIS A 71 -4.89 2.83 -6.59
CA HIS A 71 -5.66 3.32 -7.72
C HIS A 71 -7.17 3.12 -7.51
N ASN A 72 -7.60 1.90 -7.18
CA ASN A 72 -9.02 1.58 -7.00
C ASN A 72 -9.68 2.32 -5.81
N LEU A 73 -8.89 2.79 -4.84
CA LEU A 73 -9.36 3.59 -3.71
C LEU A 73 -9.31 5.10 -3.98
N ASP A 74 -8.83 5.53 -5.14
CA ASP A 74 -8.48 6.94 -5.41
C ASP A 74 -7.64 7.51 -4.27
N ALA A 75 -6.52 6.86 -3.92
CA ALA A 75 -5.65 7.23 -2.81
C ALA A 75 -4.30 7.81 -3.30
N PRO A 76 -4.20 9.14 -3.55
CA PRO A 76 -2.97 9.78 -4.03
C PRO A 76 -1.77 9.58 -3.11
N TYR A 77 -2.00 9.49 -1.79
CA TYR A 77 -0.96 9.20 -0.81
C TYR A 77 -0.29 7.86 -1.08
N GLU A 78 -1.09 6.80 -1.19
CA GLU A 78 -0.60 5.45 -1.45
C GLU A 78 0.04 5.37 -2.84
N TRP A 79 -0.62 5.95 -3.86
CA TRP A 79 -0.08 5.97 -5.22
C TRP A 79 1.31 6.60 -5.27
N ALA A 80 1.51 7.80 -4.72
CA ALA A 80 2.80 8.48 -4.75
C ALA A 80 3.91 7.70 -4.03
N HIS A 81 3.63 7.17 -2.85
CA HIS A 81 4.59 6.38 -2.08
C HIS A 81 4.99 5.09 -2.79
N HIS A 82 4.03 4.45 -3.44
CA HIS A 82 4.25 3.18 -4.10
C HIS A 82 4.81 3.32 -5.53
N VAL A 83 4.66 4.47 -6.18
CA VAL A 83 5.48 4.82 -7.36
C VAL A 83 6.96 4.92 -6.97
N SER A 84 7.27 5.68 -5.91
CA SER A 84 8.64 5.81 -5.39
C SER A 84 9.25 4.44 -5.02
N ARG A 85 8.49 3.60 -4.30
CA ARG A 85 8.91 2.24 -3.94
C ARG A 85 9.04 1.32 -5.14
N GLY A 86 8.09 1.36 -6.08
CA GLY A 86 8.13 0.61 -7.34
C GLY A 86 9.42 0.87 -8.11
N ARG A 87 9.80 2.14 -8.25
CA ARG A 87 11.09 2.54 -8.86
C ARG A 87 12.28 1.97 -8.08
N ALA A 88 12.27 2.07 -6.76
CA ALA A 88 13.35 1.57 -5.91
C ALA A 88 13.55 0.05 -6.01
N VAL A 89 12.51 -0.72 -6.34
CA VAL A 89 12.57 -2.17 -6.58
C VAL A 89 12.72 -2.53 -8.07
N GLY A 90 13.00 -1.54 -8.92
CA GLY A 90 13.37 -1.73 -10.33
C GLY A 90 12.19 -1.86 -11.31
N MET A 91 10.98 -1.42 -10.94
CA MET A 91 9.89 -1.25 -11.90
C MET A 91 10.10 0.03 -12.69
N ASP A 92 9.98 -0.05 -14.02
CA ASP A 92 9.99 1.16 -14.86
C ASP A 92 8.63 1.89 -14.82
N ASP A 93 8.66 3.18 -15.17
CA ASP A 93 7.49 4.04 -15.12
C ASP A 93 6.38 3.61 -16.09
N LEU A 94 6.72 2.97 -17.22
CA LEU A 94 5.71 2.49 -18.17
C LEU A 94 4.90 1.35 -17.55
N ARG A 95 5.57 0.39 -16.92
CA ARG A 95 4.91 -0.70 -16.19
C ARG A 95 4.07 -0.15 -15.05
N ILE A 96 4.59 0.77 -14.23
CA ILE A 96 3.83 1.37 -13.11
C ILE A 96 2.58 2.11 -13.63
N ALA A 97 2.71 2.89 -14.72
CA ALA A 97 1.59 3.63 -15.29
C ALA A 97 0.44 2.72 -15.75
N THR A 98 0.74 1.51 -16.23
CA THR A 98 -0.32 0.55 -16.64
C THR A 98 -1.24 0.15 -15.47
N LEU A 99 -0.76 0.20 -14.22
CA LEU A 99 -1.50 -0.21 -13.03
C LEU A 99 -2.66 0.72 -12.67
N ALA A 100 -2.63 1.96 -13.18
CA ALA A 100 -3.74 2.92 -13.12
C ALA A 100 -4.68 2.84 -14.35
N GLY A 101 -4.55 1.80 -15.18
CA GLY A 101 -5.28 1.65 -16.43
C GLY A 101 -6.03 0.32 -16.56
N PRO A 102 -6.54 0.02 -17.76
CA PRO A 102 -7.17 -1.25 -18.08
C PRO A 102 -6.21 -2.43 -17.95
N LEU A 103 -6.72 -3.58 -17.52
CA LEU A 103 -5.97 -4.83 -17.36
C LEU A 103 -5.28 -5.28 -18.66
N GLU A 104 -5.86 -4.94 -19.81
CA GLU A 104 -5.36 -5.30 -21.14
C GLU A 104 -3.98 -4.71 -21.47
N ASN A 105 -3.62 -3.60 -20.82
CA ASN A 105 -2.35 -2.92 -21.01
C ASN A 105 -1.21 -3.51 -20.15
N MET A 106 -1.53 -4.43 -19.23
CA MET A 106 -0.57 -5.03 -18.31
C MET A 106 0.04 -6.30 -18.90
N SER A 107 1.24 -6.64 -18.43
CA SER A 107 1.83 -7.97 -18.67
C SER A 107 0.92 -9.08 -18.12
N ASP A 108 1.04 -10.32 -18.62
CA ASP A 108 0.20 -11.42 -18.15
C ASP A 108 0.34 -11.64 -16.63
N ALA A 109 1.57 -11.61 -16.10
CA ALA A 109 1.83 -11.75 -14.67
C ALA A 109 1.18 -10.63 -13.83
N ASP A 110 1.34 -9.36 -14.25
CA ASP A 110 0.75 -8.23 -13.52
C ASP A 110 -0.78 -8.24 -13.62
N ARG A 111 -1.32 -8.68 -14.76
CA ARG A 111 -2.77 -8.76 -15.02
C ARG A 111 -3.46 -9.74 -14.08
N VAL A 112 -2.85 -10.90 -13.80
CA VAL A 112 -3.41 -11.88 -12.84
C VAL A 112 -3.53 -11.24 -11.45
N LEU A 113 -2.48 -10.55 -10.98
CA LEU A 113 -2.48 -9.87 -9.69
C LEU A 113 -3.48 -8.72 -9.64
N ALA A 114 -3.48 -7.84 -10.65
CA ALA A 114 -4.37 -6.69 -10.70
C ALA A 114 -5.84 -7.10 -10.80
N ARG A 115 -6.17 -8.14 -11.59
CA ARG A 115 -7.53 -8.69 -11.65
C ARG A 115 -7.98 -9.21 -10.28
N ALA A 116 -7.10 -9.87 -9.55
CA ALA A 116 -7.39 -10.36 -8.20
C ALA A 116 -7.68 -9.21 -7.22
N VAL A 117 -6.95 -8.09 -7.33
CA VAL A 117 -7.24 -6.87 -6.55
C VAL A 117 -8.63 -6.33 -6.91
N ASP A 118 -8.93 -6.22 -8.20
CA ASP A 118 -10.21 -5.72 -8.67
C ASP A 118 -11.37 -6.57 -8.12
N GLU A 119 -11.32 -7.90 -8.28
CA GLU A 119 -12.33 -8.83 -7.75
C GLU A 119 -12.52 -8.72 -6.22
N LEU A 120 -11.43 -8.60 -5.45
CA LEU A 120 -11.54 -8.43 -4.00
C LEU A 120 -12.25 -7.13 -3.62
N MET A 121 -12.08 -6.06 -4.41
CA MET A 121 -12.67 -4.76 -4.13
C MET A 121 -14.09 -4.63 -4.67
N THR A 122 -14.43 -5.29 -5.79
CA THR A 122 -15.77 -5.22 -6.41
C THR A 122 -16.71 -6.32 -5.94
N ASP A 123 -16.20 -7.54 -5.79
CA ASP A 123 -16.99 -8.74 -5.51
C ASP A 123 -16.82 -9.28 -4.08
N ALA A 124 -15.91 -8.67 -3.31
CA ALA A 124 -15.52 -9.08 -1.97
C ALA A 124 -15.02 -10.54 -1.88
N ARG A 125 -14.56 -11.09 -3.02
CA ARG A 125 -14.05 -12.47 -3.12
C ARG A 125 -13.26 -12.65 -4.42
N LEU A 126 -12.31 -13.59 -4.39
CA LEU A 126 -11.69 -14.10 -5.61
C LEU A 126 -12.60 -15.13 -6.29
N LEU A 127 -12.77 -15.01 -7.60
CA LEU A 127 -13.49 -15.97 -8.44
C LEU A 127 -12.68 -17.28 -8.59
N PRO A 128 -13.34 -18.44 -8.85
CA PRO A 128 -12.67 -19.74 -8.93
C PRO A 128 -11.45 -19.76 -9.85
N ASP A 129 -11.62 -19.29 -11.10
CA ASP A 129 -10.56 -19.30 -12.11
C ASP A 129 -9.38 -18.41 -11.68
N THR A 130 -9.67 -17.21 -11.15
CA THR A 130 -8.64 -16.31 -10.61
C THR A 130 -7.87 -16.92 -9.44
N ARG A 131 -8.51 -17.73 -8.57
CA ARG A 131 -7.79 -18.44 -7.49
C ARG A 131 -6.82 -19.48 -8.03
N GLU A 132 -7.22 -20.23 -9.05
CA GLU A 132 -6.37 -21.26 -9.65
C GLU A 132 -5.16 -20.61 -10.34
N GLU A 133 -5.38 -19.59 -11.17
CA GLU A 133 -4.31 -18.84 -11.83
C GLU A 133 -3.34 -18.17 -10.83
N LEU A 134 -3.84 -17.59 -9.73
CA LEU A 134 -2.98 -17.02 -8.69
C LEU A 134 -2.11 -18.07 -8.01
N ILE A 135 -2.65 -19.26 -7.74
CA ILE A 135 -1.88 -20.33 -7.12
C ILE A 135 -0.76 -20.80 -8.05
N GLU A 136 -0.99 -20.82 -9.36
CA GLU A 136 0.04 -21.12 -10.36
C GLU A 136 1.12 -20.02 -10.41
N GLU A 137 0.72 -18.75 -10.38
CA GLU A 137 1.63 -17.60 -10.52
C GLU A 137 2.45 -17.30 -9.24
N ILE A 138 1.81 -17.29 -8.07
CA ILE A 138 2.44 -16.86 -6.79
C ILE A 138 2.32 -17.88 -5.66
N GLY A 139 1.73 -19.04 -5.92
CA GLY A 139 1.52 -20.09 -4.91
C GLY A 139 0.41 -19.77 -3.90
N ALA A 140 -0.05 -20.79 -3.19
CA ALA A 140 -1.11 -20.65 -2.19
C ALA A 140 -0.76 -19.65 -1.06
N LYS A 141 0.52 -19.59 -0.65
CA LYS A 141 0.97 -18.59 0.34
C LYS A 141 0.93 -17.17 -0.22
N GLY A 142 1.36 -16.98 -1.48
CA GLY A 142 1.29 -15.69 -2.16
C GLY A 142 -0.14 -15.19 -2.30
N MET A 143 -1.10 -16.08 -2.64
CA MET A 143 -2.51 -15.72 -2.72
C MET A 143 -3.07 -15.22 -1.37
N LEU A 144 -2.70 -15.86 -0.25
CA LEU A 144 -3.07 -15.38 1.09
C LEU A 144 -2.44 -14.02 1.40
N ASP A 145 -1.17 -13.83 1.04
CA ASP A 145 -0.48 -12.55 1.22
C ASP A 145 -1.06 -11.44 0.35
N LEU A 146 -1.53 -11.75 -0.87
CA LEU A 146 -2.23 -10.81 -1.73
C LEU A 146 -3.51 -10.31 -1.06
N MET A 147 -4.36 -11.21 -0.57
CA MET A 147 -5.59 -10.83 0.14
C MET A 147 -5.29 -9.99 1.39
N ALA A 148 -4.27 -10.38 2.16
CA ALA A 148 -3.82 -9.61 3.32
C ALA A 148 -3.30 -8.21 2.93
N THR A 149 -2.58 -8.11 1.80
CA THR A 149 -2.05 -6.85 1.28
C THR A 149 -3.17 -5.91 0.81
N VAL A 150 -4.16 -6.42 0.06
CA VAL A 150 -5.32 -5.62 -0.36
C VAL A 150 -6.08 -5.07 0.86
N GLY A 151 -6.36 -5.93 1.86
CA GLY A 151 -7.02 -5.49 3.09
C GLY A 151 -6.19 -4.47 3.88
N PHE A 152 -4.88 -4.69 4.00
CA PHE A 152 -3.96 -3.81 4.71
C PHE A 152 -3.92 -2.40 4.08
N TYR A 153 -3.74 -2.32 2.76
CA TYR A 153 -3.71 -1.03 2.05
C TYR A 153 -5.11 -0.42 1.87
N SER A 154 -6.18 -1.20 1.96
CA SER A 154 -7.54 -0.65 2.07
C SER A 154 -7.74 0.14 3.35
N VAL A 155 -7.30 -0.39 4.50
CA VAL A 155 -7.36 0.34 5.77
C VAL A 155 -6.53 1.62 5.73
N LEU A 156 -5.32 1.58 5.17
CA LEU A 156 -4.49 2.78 5.02
C LEU A 156 -5.12 3.78 4.04
N GLY A 157 -5.63 3.32 2.90
CA GLY A 157 -6.38 4.12 1.93
C GLY A 157 -7.56 4.84 2.55
N PHE A 158 -8.35 4.15 3.38
CA PHE A 158 -9.46 4.78 4.12
C PHE A 158 -8.96 5.87 5.08
N LEU A 159 -7.86 5.62 5.80
CA LEU A 159 -7.28 6.57 6.73
C LEU A 159 -6.78 7.82 5.99
N VAL A 160 -5.98 7.65 4.94
CA VAL A 160 -5.36 8.77 4.21
C VAL A 160 -6.39 9.61 3.48
N ASN A 161 -7.40 8.99 2.87
CA ASN A 161 -8.46 9.71 2.16
C ASN A 161 -9.43 10.40 3.13
N SER A 162 -9.80 9.74 4.24
CA SER A 162 -10.76 10.33 5.20
C SER A 162 -10.17 11.49 6.01
N LEU A 163 -8.85 11.52 6.19
CA LEU A 163 -8.16 12.49 7.04
C LEU A 163 -7.29 13.46 6.25
N ASP A 164 -7.35 13.42 4.92
CA ASP A 164 -6.57 14.25 4.00
C ASP A 164 -5.07 14.24 4.35
N VAL A 165 -4.52 13.05 4.58
CA VAL A 165 -3.13 12.89 5.04
C VAL A 165 -2.17 13.35 3.94
N PRO A 166 -1.27 14.32 4.21
CA PRO A 166 -0.36 14.82 3.20
C PRO A 166 0.69 13.76 2.85
N VAL A 167 0.99 13.64 1.55
CA VAL A 167 2.16 12.89 1.06
C VAL A 167 3.40 13.38 1.79
N ASP A 168 4.26 12.45 2.22
CA ASP A 168 5.50 12.76 2.90
C ASP A 168 6.42 13.61 2.01
N GLU A 169 7.06 14.62 2.59
CA GLU A 169 7.74 15.71 1.86
C GLU A 169 8.77 15.20 0.84
N GLU A 170 9.55 14.18 1.21
CA GLU A 170 10.54 13.56 0.33
C GLU A 170 9.90 12.93 -0.90
N VAL A 171 8.79 12.20 -0.72
CA VAL A 171 8.04 11.56 -1.82
C VAL A 171 7.34 12.61 -2.67
N ALA A 172 6.76 13.64 -2.05
CA ALA A 172 6.14 14.74 -2.77
C ALA A 172 7.16 15.48 -3.66
N ALA A 173 8.36 15.73 -3.13
CA ALA A 173 9.46 16.32 -3.89
C ALA A 173 9.92 15.41 -5.04
N GLU A 174 10.00 14.09 -4.82
CA GLU A 174 10.32 13.12 -5.87
C GLU A 174 9.28 13.14 -6.99
N MET A 175 7.98 13.12 -6.65
CA MET A 175 6.90 13.14 -7.64
C MET A 175 6.85 14.45 -8.42
N ALA A 176 7.20 15.58 -7.79
CA ALA A 176 7.32 16.87 -8.47
C ALA A 176 8.50 16.90 -9.46
N ALA A 177 9.63 16.30 -9.09
CA ALA A 177 10.81 16.25 -9.95
C ALA A 177 10.68 15.24 -11.09
N ASN A 178 10.08 14.07 -10.81
CA ASN A 178 9.94 12.94 -11.72
C ASN A 178 8.48 12.45 -11.75
N PRO A 179 7.56 13.22 -12.36
CA PRO A 179 6.15 12.85 -12.39
C PRO A 179 5.93 11.58 -13.21
N ILE A 180 5.10 10.69 -12.69
CA ILE A 180 4.61 9.55 -13.47
C ILE A 180 3.57 10.05 -14.50
N ARG A 181 3.72 9.64 -15.76
CA ARG A 181 2.90 10.09 -16.89
C ARG A 181 1.96 9.01 -17.36
#